data_AF-A0AAD5K089-F1
#
_entry.id   AF-A0AAD5K089-F1
#
_cell.length_a   1.000
_cell.length_b   1.000
_cell.length_c   1.000
_cell.angle_alpha   90.00
_cell.angle_beta   90.00
_cell.angle_gamma   90.00
#
_symmetry.space_group_name_H-M   'P 1'
#
loop_
_entity.id
_entity.type
_entity.pdbx_description
1 polymer ?
#
loop_
_entity_poly.entity_id
_entity_poly.type
_entity_poly.pdbx_seq_one_letter_code
_entity_poly.pdbx_strand_id
1 'polypeptide(L)'
;MDPNAQVKLQIVQQANVVSSSENEPLLNYIHRSNIPPSFYKLMRIMVMNELELSNYLNCTDASLLDFVGYRNEITMLNTVNALLQARLIAIRNFSLNCSNLTPWQKYAMMYRQGQENLLTIVLAKIEQEKSKVLRHMTSITEPAPVAPFLGIVNPEYFNQQNMEKEPESNGVVMLDSVVITLNQLLQRNPRFKKTIDQLFEDIEEEQDIVMMLALIEERSKGAESKWNVFFERTSDISKYQGADNEEAIEELQELYDSLFPAFTEAFPDTFDPAVYSFKALFWAEHILNNYSLNNPMGIVPI
;
A
#
# COMPACT_ATOMS: atom_id res chain seq x y z
N MET A 1 -14.86 -10.60 -6.70
CA MET A 1 -15.80 -9.59 -6.17
C MET A 1 -15.15 -9.06 -4.90
N ASP A 2 -15.05 -7.74 -4.68
CA ASP A 2 -14.40 -7.21 -3.46
C ASP A 2 -15.24 -7.60 -2.22
N PRO A 3 -14.72 -8.44 -1.30
CA PRO A 3 -15.46 -8.89 -0.12
C PRO A 3 -15.84 -7.72 0.81
N ASN A 4 -15.07 -6.62 0.76
CA ASN A 4 -15.24 -5.44 1.58
C ASN A 4 -16.05 -4.31 0.90
N ALA A 5 -16.68 -4.59 -0.25
CA ALA A 5 -17.40 -3.58 -1.02
C ALA A 5 -18.51 -2.87 -0.21
N GLN A 6 -19.26 -3.61 0.61
CA GLN A 6 -20.34 -3.04 1.42
C GLN A 6 -19.82 -2.11 2.51
N VAL A 7 -18.75 -2.51 3.20
CA VAL A 7 -18.10 -1.69 4.24
C VAL A 7 -17.56 -0.40 3.63
N LYS A 8 -16.86 -0.49 2.50
CA LYS A 8 -16.35 0.70 1.78
C LYS A 8 -17.47 1.66 1.36
N LEU A 9 -18.60 1.14 0.86
CA LEU A 9 -19.76 1.96 0.51
C LEU A 9 -20.38 2.64 1.72
N GLN A 10 -20.44 1.95 2.86
CA GLN A 10 -20.92 2.55 4.12
C GLN A 10 -20.02 3.71 4.55
N ILE A 11 -18.70 3.55 4.49
CA ILE A 11 -17.75 4.63 4.83
C ILE A 11 -17.94 5.83 3.91
N VAL A 12 -18.07 5.62 2.59
CA VAL A 12 -18.33 6.69 1.60
C VAL A 12 -19.58 7.50 1.99
N GLN A 13 -20.66 6.80 2.36
CA GLN A 13 -21.94 7.42 2.72
C GLN A 13 -21.86 8.16 4.06
N GLN A 14 -21.30 7.54 5.09
CA GLN A 14 -21.24 8.11 6.44
C GLN A 14 -20.32 9.33 6.50
N ALA A 15 -19.15 9.27 5.84
CA ALA A 15 -18.22 10.39 5.76
C ALA A 15 -18.67 11.48 4.79
N ASN A 16 -19.82 11.30 4.12
CA ASN A 16 -20.37 12.23 3.13
C ASN A 16 -19.35 12.61 2.04
N VAL A 17 -18.67 11.60 1.48
CA VAL A 17 -17.76 11.82 0.35
C VAL A 17 -18.58 12.14 -0.89
N VAL A 18 -18.71 13.44 -1.18
CA VAL A 18 -19.59 13.97 -2.22
C VAL A 18 -19.10 13.53 -3.61
N SER A 19 -19.94 12.81 -4.34
CA SER A 19 -19.74 12.50 -5.75
C SER A 19 -20.14 13.69 -6.64
N SER A 20 -19.75 13.63 -7.91
CA SER A 20 -20.21 14.60 -8.92
C SER A 20 -21.65 14.37 -9.41
N SER A 21 -22.35 13.35 -8.90
CA SER A 21 -23.72 13.00 -9.29
C SER A 21 -24.48 12.41 -8.11
N GLU A 22 -25.62 13.00 -7.76
CA GLU A 22 -26.49 12.55 -6.67
C GLU A 22 -26.95 11.09 -6.82
N ASN A 23 -27.03 10.59 -8.06
CA ASN A 23 -27.48 9.22 -8.36
C ASN A 23 -26.34 8.22 -8.52
N GLU A 24 -25.08 8.69 -8.59
CA GLU A 24 -23.90 7.85 -8.78
C GLU A 24 -22.84 8.22 -7.75
N PRO A 25 -22.81 7.56 -6.58
CA PRO A 25 -21.93 7.91 -5.46
C PRO A 25 -20.44 7.72 -5.76
N LEU A 26 -20.11 7.06 -6.87
CA LEU A 26 -18.73 6.81 -7.30
C LEU A 26 -18.30 7.70 -8.48
N LEU A 27 -19.20 8.52 -9.04
CA LEU A 27 -18.88 9.34 -10.21
C LEU A 27 -18.10 10.58 -9.81
N ASN A 28 -16.93 10.79 -10.42
CA ASN A 28 -16.14 12.02 -10.27
C ASN A 28 -15.64 12.54 -11.62
N TYR A 29 -15.74 13.84 -11.85
CA TYR A 29 -15.22 14.49 -13.07
C TYR A 29 -13.83 15.07 -12.85
N ILE A 30 -12.86 14.60 -13.63
CA ILE A 30 -11.50 15.13 -13.62
C ILE A 30 -11.37 16.23 -14.68
N HIS A 31 -10.87 17.38 -14.27
CA HIS A 31 -10.57 18.50 -15.17
C HIS A 31 -9.07 18.60 -15.43
N ARG A 32 -8.67 19.17 -16.58
CA ARG A 32 -7.24 19.34 -16.95
C ARG A 32 -6.43 20.04 -15.86
N SER A 33 -7.03 21.05 -15.24
CA SER A 33 -6.40 21.85 -14.19
C SER A 33 -6.57 21.28 -12.79
N ASN A 34 -7.56 20.43 -12.54
CA ASN A 34 -7.96 20.05 -11.18
C ASN A 34 -8.48 18.61 -11.10
N ILE A 35 -7.99 17.87 -10.12
CA ILE A 35 -8.54 16.57 -9.72
C ILE A 35 -9.31 16.85 -8.42
N PRO A 36 -10.63 16.56 -8.36
CA PRO A 36 -11.43 16.88 -7.17
C PRO A 36 -10.86 16.20 -5.92
N PRO A 37 -10.80 16.88 -4.76
CA PRO A 37 -10.40 16.25 -3.50
C PRO A 37 -11.27 15.03 -3.13
N SER A 38 -12.57 15.08 -3.46
CA SER A 38 -13.51 13.96 -3.27
C SER A 38 -13.08 12.69 -4.01
N PHE A 39 -12.45 12.82 -5.18
CA PHE A 39 -11.93 11.69 -5.93
C PHE A 39 -10.82 10.99 -5.14
N TYR A 40 -9.89 11.73 -4.55
CA TYR A 40 -8.83 11.15 -3.72
C TYR A 40 -9.40 10.48 -2.46
N LYS A 41 -10.35 11.12 -1.77
CA LYS A 41 -11.04 10.51 -0.61
C LYS A 41 -11.70 9.19 -0.97
N LEU A 42 -12.42 9.16 -2.10
CA LEU A 42 -13.02 7.94 -2.60
C LEU A 42 -11.95 6.86 -2.87
N MET A 43 -10.90 7.21 -3.62
CA MET A 43 -9.85 6.25 -3.97
C MET A 43 -9.09 5.72 -2.75
N ARG A 44 -8.90 6.53 -1.70
CA ARG A 44 -8.32 6.10 -0.42
C ARG A 44 -9.17 5.04 0.27
N ILE A 45 -10.49 5.23 0.31
CA ILE A 45 -11.43 4.22 0.83
C ILE A 45 -11.34 2.92 -0.01
N MET A 46 -11.27 3.06 -1.34
CA MET A 46 -11.24 1.90 -2.23
C MET A 46 -10.01 1.01 -2.03
N VAL A 47 -8.87 1.58 -1.61
CA VAL A 47 -7.63 0.84 -1.37
C VAL A 47 -7.39 0.47 0.10
N MET A 48 -8.36 0.71 0.99
CA MET A 48 -8.23 0.35 2.40
C MET A 48 -8.04 -1.15 2.60
N ASN A 49 -7.10 -1.52 3.46
CA ASN A 49 -6.99 -2.88 4.00
C ASN A 49 -7.93 -3.08 5.20
N GLU A 50 -7.95 -4.29 5.75
CA GLU A 50 -8.86 -4.65 6.84
C GLU A 50 -8.62 -3.83 8.11
N LEU A 51 -7.36 -3.55 8.44
CA LEU A 51 -7.03 -2.68 9.57
C LEU A 51 -7.55 -1.26 9.35
N GLU A 52 -7.36 -0.68 8.18
CA GLU A 52 -7.90 0.64 7.85
C GLU A 52 -9.43 0.62 7.87
N LEU A 53 -10.08 -0.39 7.28
CA LEU A 53 -11.54 -0.51 7.24
C LEU A 53 -12.16 -0.63 8.64
N SER A 54 -11.61 -1.48 9.50
CA SER A 54 -12.10 -1.67 10.87
C SER A 54 -12.04 -0.38 11.69
N ASN A 55 -11.03 0.48 11.45
CA ASN A 55 -10.89 1.76 12.12
C ASN A 55 -11.77 2.87 11.52
N TYR A 56 -12.08 2.80 10.22
CA TYR A 56 -12.91 3.79 9.53
C TYR A 56 -14.40 3.43 9.45
N LEU A 57 -14.81 2.27 9.96
CA LEU A 57 -16.18 1.75 9.86
C LEU A 57 -17.27 2.75 10.29
N ASN A 58 -16.97 3.59 11.28
CA ASN A 58 -17.88 4.60 11.84
C ASN A 58 -17.44 6.04 11.51
N CYS A 59 -16.65 6.23 10.46
CA CYS A 59 -16.14 7.55 10.07
C CYS A 59 -17.27 8.45 9.57
N THR A 60 -17.49 9.57 10.26
CA THR A 60 -18.49 10.59 9.90
C THR A 60 -17.86 11.88 9.39
N ASP A 61 -16.55 12.05 9.56
CA ASP A 61 -15.81 13.24 9.15
C ASP A 61 -14.93 12.95 7.92
N ALA A 62 -15.32 13.50 6.77
CA ALA A 62 -14.56 13.40 5.53
C ALA A 62 -13.14 13.97 5.62
N SER A 63 -12.82 14.85 6.57
CA SER A 63 -11.47 15.40 6.72
C SER A 63 -10.45 14.34 7.14
N LEU A 64 -10.89 13.29 7.85
CA LEU A 64 -10.05 12.15 8.23
C LEU A 64 -9.61 11.28 7.04
N LEU A 65 -10.18 11.53 5.86
CA LEU A 65 -9.81 10.89 4.59
C LEU A 65 -8.90 11.78 3.73
N ASP A 66 -8.48 12.96 4.21
CA ASP A 66 -7.52 13.81 3.50
C ASP A 66 -6.12 13.19 3.47
N PHE A 67 -5.81 12.31 4.42
CA PHE A 67 -4.64 11.44 4.42
C PHE A 67 -4.95 10.23 5.32
N VAL A 68 -4.77 8.99 4.84
CA VAL A 68 -5.03 7.77 5.65
C VAL A 68 -3.72 7.18 6.20
N GLY A 69 -2.64 7.26 5.42
CA GLY A 69 -1.32 6.73 5.76
C GLY A 69 -0.49 6.56 4.48
N TYR A 70 0.83 6.35 4.59
CA TYR A 70 1.71 6.26 3.41
C TYR A 70 1.43 5.04 2.56
N ARG A 71 1.15 3.90 3.19
CA ARG A 71 0.72 2.68 2.51
C ARG A 71 -0.53 2.94 1.68
N ASN A 72 -1.58 3.50 2.29
CA ASN A 72 -2.81 3.86 1.59
C ASN A 72 -2.56 4.88 0.47
N GLU A 73 -1.78 5.94 0.73
CA GLU A 73 -1.53 7.00 -0.24
C GLU A 73 -0.75 6.50 -1.47
N ILE A 74 0.30 5.71 -1.27
CA ILE A 74 1.06 5.10 -2.38
C ILE A 74 0.17 4.12 -3.15
N THR A 75 -0.60 3.28 -2.46
CA THR A 75 -1.51 2.32 -3.09
C THR A 75 -2.59 3.02 -3.89
N MET A 76 -3.17 4.09 -3.34
CA MET A 76 -4.16 4.94 -4.00
C MET A 76 -3.58 5.56 -5.27
N LEU A 77 -2.41 6.21 -5.19
CA LEU A 77 -1.78 6.86 -6.34
C LEU A 77 -1.39 5.85 -7.43
N ASN A 78 -0.84 4.68 -7.05
CA ASN A 78 -0.53 3.60 -7.98
C ASN A 78 -1.79 3.08 -8.67
N THR A 79 -2.89 2.91 -7.94
CA THR A 79 -4.17 2.41 -8.47
C THR A 79 -4.78 3.42 -9.43
N VAL A 80 -4.83 4.70 -9.06
CA VAL A 80 -5.29 5.79 -9.93
C VAL A 80 -4.43 5.85 -11.19
N ASN A 81 -3.11 5.76 -11.06
CA ASN A 81 -2.22 5.77 -12.20
C ASN A 81 -2.52 4.59 -13.15
N ALA A 82 -2.60 3.36 -12.63
CA ALA A 82 -2.89 2.16 -13.42
C ALA A 82 -4.24 2.27 -14.16
N LEU A 83 -5.30 2.75 -13.50
CA LEU A 83 -6.62 2.94 -14.12
C LEU A 83 -6.56 3.96 -15.28
N LEU A 84 -5.88 5.09 -15.06
CA LEU A 84 -5.74 6.14 -16.08
C LEU A 84 -4.84 5.69 -17.24
N GLN A 85 -3.76 4.95 -16.96
CA GLN A 85 -2.88 4.36 -17.97
C GLN A 85 -3.63 3.32 -18.82
N ALA A 86 -4.37 2.40 -18.19
CA ALA A 86 -5.16 1.41 -18.90
C ALA A 86 -6.15 2.08 -19.86
N ARG A 87 -6.80 3.16 -19.42
CA ARG A 87 -7.69 3.95 -20.27
C ARG A 87 -6.96 4.65 -21.42
N LEU A 88 -5.78 5.22 -21.16
CA LEU A 88 -4.96 5.88 -22.17
C LEU A 88 -4.47 4.90 -23.23
N ILE A 89 -4.02 3.71 -22.82
CA ILE A 89 -3.61 2.62 -23.71
C ILE A 89 -4.79 2.19 -24.59
N ALA A 90 -5.98 2.01 -24.01
CA ALA A 90 -7.18 1.70 -24.78
C ALA A 90 -7.51 2.79 -25.83
N ILE A 91 -7.27 4.07 -25.51
CA ILE A 91 -7.41 5.18 -26.46
C ILE A 91 -6.30 5.20 -27.52
N ARG A 92 -5.10 4.66 -27.25
CA ARG A 92 -3.99 4.66 -28.23
C ARG A 92 -4.01 3.46 -29.17
N ASN A 93 -4.51 2.32 -28.70
CA ASN A 93 -4.43 1.06 -29.45
C ASN A 93 -5.27 1.00 -30.73
N PHE A 94 -6.23 1.91 -30.93
CA PHE A 94 -6.99 1.95 -32.18
C PHE A 94 -6.35 2.91 -33.18
N SER A 95 -5.76 2.37 -34.25
CA SER A 95 -5.37 3.17 -35.41
C SER A 95 -6.63 3.65 -36.14
N LEU A 96 -6.70 4.96 -36.40
CA LEU A 96 -7.79 5.57 -37.15
C LEU A 96 -7.28 5.98 -38.53
N ASN A 97 -8.02 5.63 -39.58
CA ASN A 97 -7.76 6.17 -40.90
C ASN A 97 -8.23 7.63 -40.94
N CYS A 98 -7.28 8.56 -41.05
CA CYS A 98 -7.54 10.00 -41.03
C CYS A 98 -7.86 10.58 -42.43
N SER A 99 -8.01 9.74 -43.44
CA SER A 99 -8.25 10.18 -44.83
C SER A 99 -9.75 10.40 -45.08
N ASN A 100 -10.11 11.52 -45.71
CA ASN A 100 -11.49 11.84 -46.15
C ASN A 100 -12.56 11.81 -45.04
N LEU A 101 -12.28 12.45 -43.91
CA LEU A 101 -13.19 12.49 -42.75
C LEU A 101 -14.40 13.42 -42.97
N THR A 102 -15.59 12.91 -42.66
CA THR A 102 -16.81 13.70 -42.51
C THR A 102 -16.71 14.65 -41.29
N PRO A 103 -17.54 15.71 -41.22
CA PRO A 103 -17.53 16.64 -40.07
C PRO A 103 -17.71 15.96 -38.71
N TRP A 104 -18.60 14.97 -38.58
CA TRP A 104 -18.82 14.24 -37.32
C TRP A 104 -17.62 13.38 -36.92
N GLN A 105 -16.94 12.77 -37.90
CA GLN A 105 -15.69 12.05 -37.64
C GLN A 105 -14.58 12.99 -37.17
N LYS A 106 -14.51 14.22 -37.70
CA LYS A 106 -13.59 15.25 -37.18
C LYS A 106 -13.89 15.59 -35.72
N TYR A 107 -15.16 15.80 -35.35
CA TYR A 107 -15.52 16.06 -33.95
C TYR A 107 -15.19 14.89 -33.02
N ALA A 108 -15.45 13.65 -33.44
CA ALA A 108 -15.09 12.46 -32.68
C ALA A 108 -13.57 12.36 -32.47
N MET A 109 -12.77 12.69 -33.49
CA MET A 109 -11.32 12.75 -33.38
C MET A 109 -10.85 13.86 -32.43
N MET A 110 -11.43 15.06 -32.51
CA MET A 110 -11.11 16.14 -31.58
C MET A 110 -11.44 15.76 -30.13
N TYR A 111 -12.60 15.12 -29.90
CA TYR A 111 -12.97 14.62 -28.58
C TYR A 111 -11.97 13.59 -28.07
N ARG A 112 -11.61 12.60 -28.90
CA ARG A 112 -10.63 11.57 -28.55
C ARG A 112 -9.25 12.16 -28.24
N GLN A 113 -8.74 13.06 -29.07
CA GLN A 113 -7.47 13.75 -28.81
C GLN A 113 -7.55 14.56 -27.51
N GLY A 114 -8.70 15.18 -27.25
CA GLY A 114 -8.97 15.89 -26.00
C GLY A 114 -8.88 14.99 -24.77
N GLN A 115 -9.40 13.76 -24.85
CA GLN A 115 -9.31 12.73 -23.81
C GLN A 115 -7.87 12.23 -23.62
N GLU A 116 -7.15 11.96 -24.70
CA GLU A 116 -5.74 11.54 -24.64
C GLU A 116 -4.87 12.60 -23.94
N ASN A 117 -5.03 13.87 -24.34
CA ASN A 117 -4.29 14.99 -23.76
C ASN A 117 -4.65 15.18 -22.28
N LEU A 118 -5.94 15.04 -21.93
CA LEU A 118 -6.39 15.12 -20.53
C LEU A 118 -5.71 14.04 -19.68
N LEU A 119 -5.77 12.77 -20.10
CA LEU A 119 -5.19 11.65 -19.35
C LEU A 119 -3.68 11.80 -19.20
N THR A 120 -2.98 12.23 -20.24
CA THR A 120 -1.52 12.45 -20.19
C THR A 120 -1.15 13.53 -19.16
N ILE A 121 -1.89 14.64 -19.12
CA ILE A 121 -1.67 15.71 -18.13
C ILE A 121 -1.96 15.23 -16.71
N VAL A 122 -3.08 14.51 -16.52
CA VAL A 122 -3.49 14.00 -15.20
C VAL A 122 -2.49 12.99 -14.68
N LEU A 123 -2.00 12.06 -15.52
CA LEU A 123 -0.97 11.10 -15.14
C LEU A 123 0.32 11.79 -14.65
N ALA A 124 0.75 12.85 -15.34
CA ALA A 124 1.92 13.62 -14.89
C ALA A 124 1.72 14.25 -13.50
N LYS A 125 0.49 14.71 -13.20
CA LYS A 125 0.15 15.24 -11.86
C LYS A 125 0.17 14.16 -10.79
N ILE A 126 -0.40 12.98 -11.07
CA ILE A 126 -0.38 11.85 -10.13
C ILE A 126 1.05 11.43 -9.80
N GLU A 127 1.94 11.37 -10.79
CA GLU A 127 3.37 11.09 -10.56
C GLU A 127 4.07 12.20 -9.77
N GLN A 128 3.70 13.46 -9.98
CA GLN A 128 4.21 14.57 -9.17
C GLN A 128 3.76 14.45 -7.71
N GLU A 129 2.50 14.12 -7.45
CA GLU A 129 1.99 13.89 -6.08
C GLU A 129 2.69 12.70 -5.43
N LYS A 130 2.85 11.57 -6.14
CA LYS A 130 3.63 10.43 -5.65
C LYS A 130 5.06 10.81 -5.27
N SER A 131 5.72 11.61 -6.11
CA SER A 131 7.06 12.11 -5.83
C SER A 131 7.13 13.04 -4.62
N LYS A 132 6.06 13.77 -4.29
CA LYS A 132 5.98 14.55 -3.05
C LYS A 132 5.84 13.64 -1.84
N VAL A 133 4.97 12.63 -1.91
CA VAL A 133 4.76 11.64 -0.83
C VAL A 133 6.08 10.93 -0.50
N LEU A 134 6.79 10.42 -1.51
CA LEU A 134 8.07 9.72 -1.31
C LEU A 134 9.15 10.62 -0.71
N ARG A 135 9.25 11.88 -1.16
CA ARG A 135 10.19 12.85 -0.57
C ARG A 135 9.86 13.13 0.89
N HIS A 136 8.58 13.28 1.20
CA HIS A 136 8.15 13.49 2.57
C HIS A 136 8.51 12.28 3.45
N MET A 137 8.36 11.05 2.95
CA MET A 137 8.82 9.85 3.67
C MET A 137 10.32 9.88 4.00
N THR A 138 11.17 10.37 3.08
CA THR A 138 12.63 10.43 3.32
C THR A 138 13.07 11.50 4.31
N SER A 139 12.29 12.58 4.49
CA SER A 139 12.63 13.65 5.43
C SER A 139 12.32 13.30 6.89
N ILE A 140 11.70 12.16 7.13
CA ILE A 140 11.27 11.77 8.47
C ILE A 140 12.45 11.08 9.18
N THR A 141 13.14 11.85 10.02
CA THR A 141 14.32 11.40 10.77
C THR A 141 14.00 10.60 12.04
N GLU A 142 12.73 10.58 12.46
CA GLU A 142 12.18 9.65 13.47
C GLU A 142 10.85 9.11 12.91
N PRO A 143 10.70 7.83 12.56
CA PRO A 143 9.58 7.45 11.70
C PRO A 143 8.38 6.93 12.49
N ALA A 144 7.36 7.76 12.60
CA ALA A 144 6.02 7.44 12.10
C ALA A 144 5.27 8.77 11.85
N PRO A 145 5.13 9.22 10.60
CA PRO A 145 4.29 10.35 10.24
C PRO A 145 2.82 10.02 10.52
N VAL A 146 2.26 10.91 11.32
CA VAL A 146 0.85 11.08 11.67
C VAL A 146 -0.07 10.79 10.49
N ALA A 147 -0.56 9.55 10.40
CA ALA A 147 -1.88 9.32 9.84
C ALA A 147 -2.87 10.02 10.80
N PRO A 148 -3.80 10.88 10.33
CA PRO A 148 -4.91 11.42 11.12
C PRO A 148 -5.58 10.37 12.03
N PHE A 149 -5.61 9.11 11.58
CA PHE A 149 -6.02 7.91 12.34
C PHE A 149 -5.29 7.72 13.69
N LEU A 150 -3.97 7.95 13.80
CA LEU A 150 -3.28 7.83 15.09
C LEU A 150 -3.69 8.93 16.08
N GLY A 151 -4.15 10.08 15.57
CA GLY A 151 -4.74 11.16 16.36
C GLY A 151 -6.00 10.75 17.13
N ILE A 152 -6.73 9.76 16.63
CA ILE A 152 -7.93 9.20 17.28
C ILE A 152 -7.54 8.22 18.40
N VAL A 153 -6.44 7.47 18.21
CA VAL A 153 -5.98 6.44 19.15
C VAL A 153 -5.15 7.04 20.31
N ASN A 154 -4.43 8.15 20.11
CA ASN A 154 -3.60 8.79 21.14
C ASN A 154 -3.69 10.34 21.12
N PRO A 155 -4.81 10.94 21.56
CA PRO A 155 -5.11 12.36 21.36
C PRO A 155 -4.13 13.35 22.03
N GLU A 156 -3.45 12.97 23.12
CA GLU A 156 -2.53 13.88 23.83
C GLU A 156 -1.18 14.07 23.14
N TYR A 157 -0.79 13.16 22.24
CA TYR A 157 0.53 13.17 21.59
C TYR A 157 0.59 14.11 20.38
N PHE A 158 -0.56 14.40 19.74
CA PHE A 158 -0.63 15.09 18.44
C PHE A 158 -0.99 16.58 18.52
N ASN A 159 -1.20 17.14 19.70
CA ASN A 159 -1.30 18.60 19.89
C ASN A 159 0.02 19.35 19.65
N GLN A 160 1.09 18.63 19.25
CA GLN A 160 2.37 19.21 18.90
C GLN A 160 2.86 18.64 17.57
N GLN A 161 2.47 19.25 16.44
CA GLN A 161 3.38 19.74 15.39
C GLN A 161 2.62 20.03 14.09
N ASN A 162 2.42 21.33 13.83
CA ASN A 162 2.43 21.85 12.47
C ASN A 162 3.81 21.55 11.86
N MET A 163 3.88 20.71 10.84
CA MET A 163 5.10 20.55 10.03
C MET A 163 4.78 20.83 8.56
N GLU A 164 4.50 22.11 8.28
CA GLU A 164 4.69 22.71 6.95
C GLU A 164 6.19 22.92 6.69
N LYS A 165 6.98 21.84 6.65
CA LYS A 165 8.31 21.91 6.04
C LYS A 165 8.27 21.13 4.74
N GLU A 166 8.09 21.86 3.64
CA GLU A 166 8.36 21.30 2.32
C GLU A 166 9.79 20.74 2.32
N PRO A 167 9.98 19.47 1.90
CA PRO A 167 11.32 18.92 1.80
C PRO A 167 12.12 19.71 0.73
N GLU A 168 13.18 20.41 1.15
CA GLU A 168 14.09 21.20 0.29
C GLU A 168 14.91 20.35 -0.71
N SER A 169 14.68 19.04 -0.75
CA SER A 169 15.38 18.10 -1.63
C SER A 169 14.72 18.06 -3.01
N ASN A 170 15.46 18.53 -4.02
CA ASN A 170 15.15 18.36 -5.45
C ASN A 170 15.61 16.99 -6.02
N GLY A 171 16.01 16.04 -5.16
CA GLY A 171 16.45 14.72 -5.57
C GLY A 171 15.30 13.80 -5.99
N VAL A 172 15.54 12.94 -6.97
CA VAL A 172 14.62 11.84 -7.32
C VAL A 172 14.69 10.80 -6.20
N VAL A 173 13.57 10.59 -5.50
CA VAL A 173 13.42 9.57 -4.46
C VAL A 173 12.72 8.36 -5.07
N MET A 174 13.39 7.20 -5.01
CA MET A 174 12.83 5.92 -5.47
C MET A 174 12.03 5.25 -4.36
N LEU A 175 10.98 4.51 -4.70
CA LEU A 175 10.14 3.80 -3.73
C LEU A 175 10.99 2.87 -2.83
N ASP A 176 11.93 2.13 -3.41
CA ASP A 176 12.83 1.22 -2.69
C ASP A 176 13.64 1.90 -1.58
N SER A 177 13.83 3.23 -1.63
CA SER A 177 14.54 3.95 -0.57
C SER A 177 13.72 4.17 0.71
N VAL A 178 12.40 4.01 0.64
CA VAL A 178 11.47 4.29 1.76
C VAL A 178 10.64 3.08 2.20
N VAL A 179 10.77 1.94 1.51
CA VAL A 179 10.10 0.68 1.84
C VAL A 179 11.09 -0.43 2.15
N ILE A 180 10.66 -1.44 2.91
CA ILE A 180 11.38 -2.71 3.09
C ILE A 180 11.06 -3.59 1.89
N THR A 181 12.06 -3.94 1.09
CA THR A 181 11.90 -4.88 -0.02
C THR A 181 12.59 -6.20 0.30
N LEU A 182 12.07 -7.29 -0.28
CA LEU A 182 12.67 -8.62 -0.12
C LEU A 182 14.14 -8.63 -0.56
N ASN A 183 14.45 -7.99 -1.68
CA ASN A 183 15.83 -7.85 -2.17
C ASN A 183 16.76 -7.21 -1.13
N GLN A 184 16.31 -6.17 -0.41
CA GLN A 184 17.11 -5.55 0.63
C GLN A 184 17.36 -6.50 1.81
N LEU A 185 16.33 -7.24 2.23
CA LEU A 185 16.44 -8.20 3.34
C LEU A 185 17.42 -9.33 2.99
N LEU A 186 17.28 -9.93 1.81
CA LEU A 186 18.14 -11.02 1.34
C LEU A 186 19.60 -10.56 1.14
N GLN A 187 19.83 -9.36 0.60
CA GLN A 187 21.19 -8.83 0.42
C GLN A 187 21.91 -8.55 1.75
N ARG A 188 21.17 -8.19 2.80
CA ARG A 188 21.72 -7.96 4.15
C ARG A 188 22.04 -9.24 4.91
N ASN A 189 21.58 -10.40 4.42
CA ASN A 189 21.88 -11.70 5.02
C ASN A 189 22.21 -12.76 3.95
N PRO A 190 23.45 -12.80 3.44
CA PRO A 190 23.84 -13.73 2.37
C PRO A 190 23.69 -15.21 2.73
N ARG A 191 23.85 -15.56 4.02
CA ARG A 191 23.65 -16.94 4.51
C ARG A 191 22.19 -17.33 4.36
N PHE A 192 21.28 -16.51 4.89
CA PHE A 192 19.85 -16.72 4.78
C PHE A 192 19.40 -16.75 3.31
N LYS A 193 19.89 -15.81 2.48
CA LYS A 193 19.60 -15.81 1.04
C LYS A 193 19.95 -17.14 0.37
N LYS A 194 21.14 -17.68 0.65
CA LYS A 194 21.58 -18.96 0.06
C LYS A 194 20.66 -20.12 0.47
N THR A 195 20.11 -20.09 1.69
CA THR A 195 19.15 -21.09 2.16
C THR A 195 17.80 -20.93 1.43
N ILE A 196 17.31 -19.69 1.30
CA ILE A 196 16.08 -19.40 0.54
C ILE A 196 16.21 -19.85 -0.93
N ASP A 197 17.33 -19.53 -1.58
CA ASP A 197 17.62 -19.96 -2.96
C ASP A 197 17.65 -21.50 -3.13
N GLN A 198 17.79 -22.28 -2.04
CA GLN A 198 17.75 -23.75 -2.06
C GLN A 198 16.37 -24.32 -1.75
N LEU A 199 15.57 -23.60 -0.97
CA LEU A 199 14.24 -24.03 -0.53
C LEU A 199 13.14 -23.70 -1.54
N PHE A 200 13.27 -22.58 -2.25
CA PHE A 200 12.25 -22.08 -3.16
C PHE A 200 12.79 -22.11 -4.59
N GLU A 201 12.17 -22.92 -5.45
CA GLU A 201 12.51 -22.99 -6.88
C GLU A 201 12.13 -21.70 -7.61
N ASP A 202 10.97 -21.12 -7.24
CA ASP A 202 10.48 -19.85 -7.76
C ASP A 202 10.14 -18.89 -6.60
N ILE A 203 11.04 -17.93 -6.35
CA ILE A 203 10.85 -16.90 -5.31
C ILE A 203 9.79 -15.88 -5.72
N GLU A 204 9.52 -15.70 -7.02
CA GLU A 204 8.50 -14.76 -7.49
C GLU A 204 7.09 -15.28 -7.20
N GLU A 205 6.86 -16.59 -7.34
CA GLU A 205 5.59 -17.22 -6.97
C GLU A 205 5.37 -17.27 -5.45
N GLU A 206 6.44 -17.52 -4.68
CA GLU A 206 6.38 -17.69 -3.21
C GLU A 206 6.79 -16.42 -2.43
N GLN A 207 6.65 -15.26 -3.08
CA GLN A 207 7.20 -14.00 -2.58
C GLN A 207 6.69 -13.60 -1.19
N ASP A 208 5.41 -13.90 -0.90
CA ASP A 208 4.74 -13.61 0.38
C ASP A 208 5.36 -14.41 1.52
N ILE A 209 5.55 -15.71 1.33
CA ILE A 209 6.16 -16.60 2.33
C ILE A 209 7.62 -16.19 2.56
N VAL A 210 8.37 -15.98 1.48
CA VAL A 210 9.78 -15.60 1.58
C VAL A 210 9.95 -14.24 2.26
N MET A 211 9.07 -13.27 1.99
CA MET A 211 9.04 -11.99 2.69
C MET A 211 8.76 -12.17 4.18
N MET A 212 7.79 -12.99 4.57
CA MET A 212 7.51 -13.27 5.98
C MET A 212 8.73 -13.86 6.70
N LEU A 213 9.38 -14.85 6.10
CA LEU A 213 10.59 -15.45 6.66
C LEU A 213 11.73 -14.43 6.80
N ALA A 214 11.93 -13.59 5.77
CA ALA A 214 12.96 -12.56 5.77
C ALA A 214 12.70 -11.46 6.81
N LEU A 215 11.44 -11.12 7.08
CA LEU A 215 11.05 -10.18 8.14
C LEU A 215 11.33 -10.75 9.53
N ILE A 216 11.02 -12.03 9.76
CA ILE A 216 11.32 -12.72 11.02
C ILE A 216 12.83 -12.73 11.26
N GLU A 217 13.61 -13.07 10.23
CA GLU A 217 15.07 -13.08 10.28
C GLU A 217 15.66 -11.69 10.59
N GLU A 218 15.22 -10.64 9.90
CA GLU A 218 15.74 -9.29 10.14
C GLU A 218 15.31 -8.75 11.51
N ARG A 219 14.12 -9.15 11.99
CA ARG A 219 13.64 -8.79 13.34
C ARG A 219 14.47 -9.46 14.43
N SER A 220 14.93 -10.70 14.23
CA SER A 220 15.72 -11.44 15.23
C SER A 220 17.05 -10.75 15.59
N LYS A 221 17.57 -9.90 14.69
CA LYS A 221 18.78 -9.09 14.87
C LYS A 221 18.61 -7.95 15.89
N GLY A 222 17.38 -7.65 16.31
CA GLY A 222 17.08 -6.58 17.27
C GLY A 222 17.71 -5.25 16.87
N ALA A 223 18.49 -4.64 17.77
CA ALA A 223 19.09 -3.33 17.59
C ALA A 223 20.03 -3.19 16.38
N GLU A 224 20.53 -4.29 15.81
CA GLU A 224 21.36 -4.25 14.59
C GLU A 224 20.53 -4.02 13.31
N SER A 225 19.22 -4.23 13.38
CA SER A 225 18.32 -3.93 12.27
C SER A 225 18.12 -2.42 12.12
N LYS A 226 18.26 -1.92 10.89
CA LYS A 226 17.93 -0.52 10.57
C LYS A 226 16.43 -0.22 10.75
N TRP A 227 15.59 -1.25 10.86
CA TRP A 227 14.15 -1.17 11.04
C TRP A 227 13.70 -1.58 12.45
N ASN A 228 14.61 -1.70 13.42
CA ASN A 228 14.29 -2.16 14.78
C ASN A 228 13.12 -1.38 15.41
N VAL A 229 13.09 -0.05 15.23
CA VAL A 229 12.00 0.80 15.75
C VAL A 229 10.63 0.40 15.20
N PHE A 230 10.54 0.08 13.91
CA PHE A 230 9.30 -0.39 13.29
C PHE A 230 8.90 -1.77 13.86
N PHE A 231 9.86 -2.68 14.01
CA PHE A 231 9.60 -4.02 14.55
C PHE A 231 9.19 -4.00 16.03
N GLU A 232 9.77 -3.13 16.85
CA GLU A 232 9.37 -2.96 18.25
C GLU A 232 7.93 -2.44 18.35
N ARG A 233 7.56 -1.46 17.53
CA ARG A 233 6.22 -0.84 17.56
C ARG A 233 5.10 -1.75 17.09
N THR A 234 5.43 -2.69 16.20
CA THR A 234 4.47 -3.64 15.65
C THR A 234 4.50 -4.99 16.36
N SER A 235 5.28 -5.12 17.44
CA SER A 235 5.50 -6.39 18.13
C SER A 235 4.29 -6.89 18.94
N ASP A 236 3.41 -5.97 19.38
CA ASP A 236 2.20 -6.31 20.14
C ASP A 236 1.00 -6.53 19.19
N ILE A 237 0.82 -7.78 18.79
CA ILE A 237 -0.30 -8.23 17.96
C ILE A 237 -1.42 -8.89 18.77
N SER A 238 -1.35 -8.85 20.11
CA SER A 238 -2.33 -9.52 20.99
C SER A 238 -3.76 -9.00 20.80
N LYS A 239 -3.89 -7.74 20.34
CA LYS A 239 -5.16 -7.06 20.07
C LYS A 239 -5.89 -7.58 18.84
N TYR A 240 -5.21 -8.35 17.97
CA TYR A 240 -5.75 -8.87 16.72
C TYR A 240 -6.15 -10.35 16.79
N GLN A 241 -6.04 -10.98 17.96
CA GLN A 241 -6.45 -12.37 18.22
C GLN A 241 -7.96 -12.46 18.59
N GLY A 242 -8.82 -11.82 17.79
CA GLY A 242 -10.28 -11.83 17.97
C GLY A 242 -10.96 -13.03 17.29
N ALA A 243 -12.22 -13.28 17.66
CA ALA A 243 -13.04 -14.38 17.13
C ALA A 243 -13.25 -14.34 15.60
N ASP A 244 -13.15 -13.16 14.98
CA ASP A 244 -13.30 -12.98 13.53
C ASP A 244 -12.09 -13.49 12.72
N ASN A 245 -10.98 -13.86 13.38
CA ASN A 245 -9.73 -14.32 12.74
C ASN A 245 -9.42 -15.81 12.97
N GLU A 246 -10.33 -16.60 13.55
CA GLU A 246 -10.05 -18.00 13.91
C GLU A 246 -9.67 -18.86 12.70
N GLU A 247 -10.38 -18.74 11.57
CA GLU A 247 -10.09 -19.50 10.34
C GLU A 247 -8.72 -19.16 9.74
N ALA A 248 -8.38 -17.87 9.66
CA ALA A 248 -7.07 -17.42 9.16
C ALA A 248 -5.91 -17.86 10.08
N ILE A 249 -6.15 -17.91 11.39
CA ILE A 249 -5.17 -18.41 12.36
C ILE A 249 -4.98 -19.92 12.19
N GLU A 250 -6.05 -20.69 11.95
CA GLU A 250 -5.98 -22.12 11.68
C GLU A 250 -5.20 -22.41 10.39
N GLU A 251 -5.50 -21.72 9.29
CA GLU A 251 -4.75 -21.86 8.03
C GLU A 251 -3.26 -21.54 8.21
N LEU A 252 -2.94 -20.48 8.95
CA LEU A 252 -1.55 -20.12 9.22
C LEU A 252 -0.84 -21.13 10.12
N GLN A 253 -1.58 -21.75 11.06
CA GLN A 253 -1.06 -22.80 11.92
C GLN A 253 -0.76 -24.07 11.11
N GLU A 254 -1.63 -24.45 10.18
CA GLU A 254 -1.37 -25.56 9.25
C GLU A 254 -0.12 -25.31 8.39
N LEU A 255 0.04 -24.07 7.88
CA LEU A 255 1.24 -23.66 7.14
C LEU A 255 2.49 -23.79 8.01
N TYR A 256 2.42 -23.34 9.27
CA TYR A 256 3.53 -23.41 10.21
C TYR A 256 3.95 -24.86 10.49
N ASP A 257 2.98 -25.72 10.81
CA ASP A 257 3.20 -27.12 11.14
C ASP A 257 3.71 -27.94 9.95
N SER A 258 3.40 -27.51 8.72
CA SER A 258 3.91 -28.12 7.49
C SER A 258 5.36 -27.70 7.18
N LEU A 259 5.66 -26.40 7.20
CA LEU A 259 6.93 -25.87 6.70
C LEU A 259 8.07 -25.92 7.72
N PHE A 260 7.83 -25.45 8.95
CA PHE A 260 8.91 -25.18 9.90
C PHE A 260 9.62 -26.43 10.43
N PRO A 261 8.94 -27.56 10.68
CA PRO A 261 9.64 -28.80 11.05
C PRO A 261 10.65 -29.23 9.98
N ALA A 262 10.25 -29.19 8.70
CA ALA A 262 11.11 -29.57 7.58
C ALA A 262 12.28 -28.59 7.39
N PHE A 263 12.04 -27.28 7.50
CA PHE A 263 13.07 -26.26 7.39
C PHE A 263 14.09 -26.33 8.52
N THR A 264 13.63 -26.57 9.75
CA THR A 264 14.48 -26.73 10.93
C THR A 264 15.37 -27.96 10.80
N GLU A 265 14.84 -29.08 10.29
CA GLU A 265 15.61 -30.31 10.09
C GLU A 265 16.67 -30.15 8.98
N ALA A 266 16.30 -29.54 7.86
CA ALA A 266 17.19 -29.37 6.71
C ALA A 266 18.25 -28.27 6.92
N PHE A 267 17.89 -27.18 7.60
CA PHE A 267 18.72 -25.99 7.77
C PHE A 267 18.65 -25.44 9.22
N PRO A 268 19.06 -26.24 10.23
CA PRO A 268 18.95 -25.87 11.66
C PRO A 268 19.75 -24.61 12.01
N ASP A 269 20.79 -24.38 11.23
CA ASP A 269 21.72 -23.26 11.29
C ASP A 269 21.12 -21.91 10.82
N THR A 270 20.00 -21.97 10.10
CA THR A 270 19.27 -20.81 9.56
C THR A 270 17.91 -20.66 10.23
N PHE A 271 17.16 -21.75 10.38
CA PHE A 271 15.83 -21.76 10.99
C PHE A 271 15.90 -22.25 12.44
N ASP A 272 16.28 -21.36 13.35
CA ASP A 272 16.22 -21.61 14.79
C ASP A 272 14.74 -21.60 15.26
N PRO A 273 14.22 -22.67 15.88
CA PRO A 273 12.86 -22.71 16.43
C PRO A 273 12.56 -21.61 17.46
N ALA A 274 13.58 -21.06 18.14
CA ALA A 274 13.40 -19.94 19.05
C ALA A 274 13.10 -18.62 18.33
N VAL A 275 13.61 -18.46 17.11
CA VAL A 275 13.39 -17.29 16.25
C VAL A 275 12.11 -17.47 15.44
N TYR A 276 11.99 -18.62 14.78
CA TYR A 276 10.90 -18.96 13.89
C TYR A 276 9.78 -19.70 14.62
N SER A 277 9.15 -19.00 15.55
CA SER A 277 7.97 -19.49 16.27
C SER A 277 6.67 -19.16 15.52
N PHE A 278 5.58 -19.86 15.83
CA PHE A 278 4.26 -19.53 15.29
C PHE A 278 3.87 -18.06 15.56
N LYS A 279 4.20 -17.54 16.75
CA LYS A 279 3.97 -16.13 17.09
C LYS A 279 4.75 -15.18 16.16
N ALA A 280 5.95 -15.54 15.73
CA ALA A 280 6.74 -14.76 14.79
C ALA A 280 6.12 -14.81 13.38
N LEU A 281 5.60 -15.98 12.97
CA LEU A 281 4.88 -16.13 11.71
C LEU A 281 3.58 -15.30 11.69
N PHE A 282 2.76 -15.40 12.73
CA PHE A 282 1.53 -14.60 12.87
C PHE A 282 1.82 -13.11 12.88
N TRP A 283 2.93 -12.68 13.50
CA TRP A 283 3.37 -11.29 13.37
C TRP A 283 3.73 -10.91 11.94
N ALA A 284 4.48 -11.75 11.22
CA ALA A 284 4.92 -11.45 9.86
C ALA A 284 3.75 -11.40 8.87
N GLU A 285 2.77 -12.30 9.02
CA GLU A 285 1.51 -12.30 8.28
C GLU A 285 0.73 -11.00 8.54
N HIS A 286 0.61 -10.59 9.81
CA HIS A 286 -0.02 -9.32 10.16
C HIS A 286 0.70 -8.12 9.54
N ILE A 287 2.04 -8.09 9.53
CA ILE A 287 2.81 -7.04 8.86
C ILE A 287 2.53 -7.03 7.37
N LEU A 288 2.54 -8.21 6.74
CA LEU A 288 2.33 -8.35 5.32
C LEU A 288 0.95 -7.84 4.92
N ASN A 289 -0.10 -8.23 5.62
CA ASN A 289 -1.47 -7.83 5.27
C ASN A 289 -1.75 -6.33 5.51
N ASN A 290 -1.08 -5.73 6.50
CA ASN A 290 -1.43 -4.38 6.94
C ASN A 290 -0.48 -3.27 6.47
N TYR A 291 0.76 -3.62 6.14
CA TYR A 291 1.80 -2.64 5.80
C TYR A 291 2.37 -2.82 4.40
N SER A 292 1.97 -3.87 3.66
CA SER A 292 2.46 -4.11 2.30
C SER A 292 1.80 -3.21 1.25
N LEU A 293 2.58 -2.95 0.20
CA LEU A 293 2.14 -2.53 -1.13
C LEU A 293 2.07 -3.79 -2.01
N ASN A 294 1.04 -3.91 -2.86
CA ASN A 294 0.88 -5.10 -3.71
C ASN A 294 1.70 -5.03 -5.01
N ASN A 295 2.07 -3.83 -5.47
CA ASN A 295 2.82 -3.66 -6.72
C ASN A 295 3.60 -2.33 -6.76
N PRO A 296 4.95 -2.37 -6.67
CA PRO A 296 5.77 -3.55 -6.34
C PRO A 296 5.57 -3.97 -4.88
N MET A 297 5.86 -5.25 -4.58
CA MET A 297 5.78 -5.75 -3.21
C MET A 297 6.82 -5.06 -2.30
N GLY A 298 6.35 -4.48 -1.21
CA GLY A 298 7.22 -3.87 -0.20
C GLY A 298 6.46 -3.44 1.04
N ILE A 299 7.11 -3.51 2.20
CA ILE A 299 6.52 -3.08 3.48
C ILE A 299 6.82 -1.60 3.69
N VAL A 300 5.80 -0.83 4.00
CA VAL A 300 5.92 0.59 4.37
C VAL A 300 6.15 0.67 5.89
N PRO A 301 7.38 0.95 6.35
CA PRO A 301 7.70 0.89 7.78
C PRO A 301 7.33 2.17 8.55
N ILE A 302 6.61 3.08 7.90
CA ILE A 302 6.43 4.49 8.23
C ILE A 302 4.94 4.84 8.27
#